data_AF-A0A2H9L2P5-F1
#
_entry.id   AF-A0A2H9L2P5-F1
#
_cell.length_a   1.000
_cell.length_b   1.000
_cell.length_c   1.000
_cell.angle_alpha   90.00
_cell.angle_beta   90.00
_cell.angle_gamma   90.00
#
_symmetry.space_group_name_H-M   'P 1'
#
loop_
_entity.id
_entity.type
_entity.pdbx_description
1 polymer ?
#
loop_
_entity_poly.entity_id
_entity_poly.type
_entity_poly.pdbx_seq_one_letter_code
_entity_poly.pdbx_strand_id
1 'polypeptide(L)' 'MKKRGSHKCLRCGKEAAYIEPCDYCEPKRMVCASCMKSSKTASKIDRKVICKDCWGKIPKRRAFKSA' A
#
# COMPACT_ATOMS: atom_id res chain seq x y z
N MET A 1 2.66 -24.76 7.94
CA MET A 1 1.89 -23.79 8.76
C MET A 1 1.73 -22.46 8.01
N LYS A 2 0.62 -22.23 7.30
CA LYS A 2 0.37 -20.94 6.64
C LYS A 2 -0.41 -20.04 7.60
N LYS A 3 0.25 -19.03 8.20
CA LYS A 3 -0.43 -17.97 8.96
C LYS A 3 -1.41 -17.29 8.00
N ARG A 4 -2.72 -17.53 8.17
CA ARG A 4 -3.80 -16.80 7.49
C ARG A 4 -3.75 -15.35 7.99
N GLY A 5 -2.90 -14.53 7.38
CA GLY A 5 -2.77 -13.12 7.72
C GLY A 5 -4.13 -12.45 7.56
N SER A 6 -4.58 -11.73 8.59
CA SER A 6 -5.88 -11.06 8.57
C SER A 6 -5.97 -10.19 7.32
N HIS A 7 -6.97 -10.45 6.49
CA HIS A 7 -7.31 -9.72 5.27
C HIS A 7 -7.87 -8.31 5.56
N LYS A 8 -7.56 -7.75 6.72
CA LYS A 8 -8.10 -6.48 7.21
C LYS A 8 -7.23 -5.32 6.73
N CYS A 9 -7.85 -4.38 6.02
CA CYS A 9 -7.20 -3.14 5.63
C CYS A 9 -6.99 -2.24 6.86
N LEU A 10 -5.75 -1.88 7.15
CA LEU A 10 -5.40 -1.01 8.28
C LEU A 10 -5.76 0.48 8.07
N ARG A 11 -6.30 0.84 6.89
CA ARG A 11 -6.81 2.18 6.61
C ARG A 11 -8.31 2.28 6.86
N CYS A 12 -9.11 1.44 6.20
CA CYS A 12 -10.57 1.52 6.27
C CYS A 12 -11.19 0.50 7.24
N GLY A 13 -10.41 -0.40 7.81
CA GLY A 13 -10.88 -1.42 8.75
C GLY A 13 -11.66 -2.58 8.11
N LYS A 14 -11.97 -2.52 6.81
CA LYS A 14 -12.71 -3.57 6.10
C LYS A 14 -11.82 -4.78 5.80
N GLU A 15 -12.42 -5.95 5.81
CA GLU A 15 -11.79 -7.16 5.28
C GLU A 15 -11.87 -7.18 3.74
N ALA A 16 -10.80 -7.62 3.09
CA ALA A 16 -10.66 -7.67 1.64
C ALA A 16 -9.83 -8.88 1.23
N ALA A 17 -10.27 -9.63 0.23
CA ALA A 17 -9.58 -10.84 -0.26
C ALA A 17 -8.10 -10.62 -0.59
N TYR A 18 -7.74 -9.41 -1.02
CA TYR A 18 -6.37 -9.01 -1.32
C TYR A 18 -6.02 -7.71 -0.61
N ILE A 19 -4.92 -7.76 0.13
CA ILE A 19 -4.29 -6.61 0.79
C ILE A 19 -2.82 -6.57 0.41
N GLU A 20 -2.32 -5.37 0.12
CA GLU A 20 -0.91 -5.15 -0.23
C GLU A 20 -0.29 -4.15 0.76
N PRO A 21 1.01 -4.28 1.09
CA PRO A 21 1.69 -3.30 1.92
C PRO A 21 1.85 -1.98 1.15
N CYS A 22 1.56 -0.85 1.79
CA CYS A 22 1.94 0.46 1.27
C CYS A 22 3.41 0.75 1.61
N ASP A 23 4.26 0.94 0.60
CA ASP A 23 5.71 1.15 0.76
C ASP A 23 6.08 2.48 1.41
N TYR A 24 5.15 3.44 1.39
CA TYR A 24 5.38 4.80 1.90
C TYR A 24 4.76 5.02 3.29
N CYS A 25 4.05 4.04 3.83
CA CYS A 25 3.51 4.14 5.20
C CYS A 25 4.62 3.83 6.20
N GLU A 26 4.72 4.66 7.24
CA GLU A 26 5.61 4.44 8.38
C GLU A 26 4.76 4.54 9.66
N PRO A 27 4.55 3.44 10.41
CA PRO A 27 4.93 2.05 10.08
C PRO A 27 4.20 1.51 8.83
N LYS A 28 4.73 0.45 8.19
CA LYS A 28 4.11 -0.17 7.00
C LYS A 28 2.69 -0.62 7.32
N ARG A 29 1.73 -0.26 6.46
CA ARG A 29 0.31 -0.61 6.61
C ARG A 29 -0.15 -1.46 5.43
N MET A 30 -0.87 -2.54 5.72
CA MET A 30 -1.58 -3.32 4.72
C MET A 30 -2.85 -2.58 4.30
N VAL A 31 -3.00 -2.35 3.00
CA VAL A 31 -4.14 -1.64 2.42
C VAL A 31 -4.84 -2.50 1.37
N CYS A 32 -6.17 -2.43 1.32
CA CYS A 32 -6.93 -3.05 0.25
C CYS A 32 -6.81 -2.24 -1.04
N ALA A 33 -7.17 -2.85 -2.17
CA ALA A 33 -7.15 -2.22 -3.49
C ALA A 33 -7.92 -0.88 -3.53
N SER A 34 -9.07 -0.76 -2.84
CA SER A 34 -9.84 0.49 -2.80
C SER A 34 -9.14 1.62 -2.02
N CYS A 35 -8.26 1.27 -1.09
CA CYS A 35 -7.50 2.22 -0.27
C CYS A 35 -6.14 2.57 -0.88
N MET A 36 -5.69 1.77 -1.83
CA MET A 36 -4.60 2.09 -2.74
C MET A 36 -4.99 3.29 -3.60
N LYS A 37 -4.04 4.21 -3.81
CA LYS A 37 -4.23 5.31 -4.76
C LYS A 37 -3.62 4.98 -6.11
N SER A 38 -2.41 4.45 -6.08
CA SER A 38 -1.67 4.05 -7.28
C SER A 38 -0.70 2.94 -6.91
N SER A 39 -0.36 2.14 -7.91
CA SER A 39 0.76 1.20 -7.88
C SER A 39 1.57 1.37 -9.15
N LYS A 40 2.86 1.08 -9.10
CA LYS A 40 3.70 0.96 -10.30
C LYS A 40 4.75 -0.11 -10.12
N THR A 41 5.20 -0.64 -11.24
CA THR A 41 6.28 -1.63 -11.30
C THR A 41 7.61 -0.87 -11.43
N ALA A 42 8.38 -0.80 -10.35
CA ALA A 42 9.68 -0.11 -10.34
C ALA A 42 10.78 -0.95 -11.00
N SER A 43 10.67 -2.28 -10.96
CA SER A 43 11.55 -3.21 -11.67
C SER A 43 10.80 -4.51 -12.01
N LYS A 44 11.43 -5.44 -12.73
CA LYS A 44 10.80 -6.73 -13.12
C LYS A 44 10.18 -7.51 -11.95
N ILE A 45 10.67 -7.28 -10.73
CA ILE A 45 10.25 -7.99 -9.52
C ILE A 45 9.66 -7.07 -8.44
N ASP A 46 9.85 -5.75 -8.55
CA ASP A 46 9.46 -4.80 -7.49
C ASP A 46 8.25 -3.98 -7.91
N ARG A 47 7.13 -4.19 -7.20
CA ARG A 47 5.90 -3.42 -7.33
C ARG A 47 5.80 -2.48 -6.13
N LYS A 48 5.79 -1.18 -6.41
CA LYS A 48 5.57 -0.13 -5.40
C LYS A 48 4.11 0.24 -5.32
N VAL A 49 3.60 0.30 -4.09
CA VAL A 49 2.21 0.64 -3.78
C VAL A 49 2.15 1.87 -2.88
N ILE A 50 1.32 2.84 -3.26
CA ILE A 50 1.03 4.02 -2.42
C ILE A 50 -0.46 4.10 -2.08
N CYS A 51 -0.77 4.23 -0.79
CA CYS A 51 -2.14 4.43 -0.31
C CYS A 51 -2.61 5.89 -0.46
N LYS A 52 -3.92 6.11 -0.38
CA LYS A 52 -4.51 7.46 -0.51
C LYS A 52 -4.04 8.46 0.58
N ASP A 53 -3.60 8.01 1.76
CA ASP A 53 -3.11 8.90 2.83
C ASP A 53 -1.70 9.38 2.52
N CYS A 54 -0.83 8.44 2.12
CA CYS A 54 0.52 8.79 1.70
C CYS A 54 0.49 9.64 0.44
N TRP A 55 -0.48 9.44 -0.45
CA TRP A 55 -0.68 10.32 -1.59
C TRP A 55 -1.00 11.75 -1.16
N GLY A 56 -1.74 11.97 -0.08
CA GLY A 56 -2.02 13.31 0.45
C GLY A 56 -0.77 14.04 0.94
N LYS A 57 0.26 13.30 1.39
CA LYS A 57 1.52 13.86 1.89
C LYS A 57 2.47 14.17 0.73
N ILE A 58 2.70 15.46 0.47
CA ILE A 58 3.60 15.94 -0.59
C ILE A 58 4.96 15.22 -0.63
N PRO A 59 5.71 15.06 0.48
CA PRO A 59 7.02 14.40 0.42
C PRO A 59 6.93 12.94 -0.05
N LYS A 60 5.90 12.21 0.41
CA LYS A 60 5.69 10.80 0.06
C LYS A 60 5.19 10.62 -1.37
N ARG A 61 4.30 11.53 -1.83
CA ARG A 61 3.87 11.58 -3.22
C ARG A 61 5.05 11.83 -4.17
N ARG A 62 5.92 12.79 -3.83
CA ARG A 62 7.14 13.07 -4.62
C ARG A 62 8.03 11.84 -4.69
N ALA A 63 8.31 11.21 -3.55
CA ALA A 63 9.09 9.98 -3.48
C ALA A 63 8.48 8.84 -4.32
N PHE A 64 7.16 8.68 -4.32
CA PHE A 64 6.50 7.71 -5.18
C PHE A 64 6.64 8.04 -6.66
N LYS A 65 6.51 9.31 -7.04
CA LYS A 65 6.64 9.70 -8.45
C LYS A 65 8.08 9.58 -8.98
N SER A 66 9.08 9.85 -8.13
CA SER A 66 10.51 9.78 -8.50
C SER A 66 11.13 8.37 -8.41
N ALA A 67 10.46 7.44 -7.71
CA ALA A 67 10.83 6.02 -7.71
C ALA A 67 10.53 5.33 -9.06
#